data_AF-A0A0V7ZST5-F1
#
_entry.id   AF-A0A0V7ZST5-F1
#
_cell.length_a   1.000
_cell.length_b   1.000
_cell.length_c   1.000
_cell.angle_alpha   90.00
_cell.angle_beta   90.00
_cell.angle_gamma   90.00
#
_symmetry.space_group_name_H-M   'P 1'
#
loop_
_entity.id
_entity.type
_entity.pdbx_description
1 polymer ?
#
loop_
_entity_poly.entity_id
_entity_poly.type
_entity_poly.pdbx_seq_one_letter_code
_entity_poly.pdbx_strand_id
1 'polypeptide(L)'
;MQSKYLELAGKGKNDWWRYLLGILLILVIWIYVGGIAAWIFLSFFTTDIAQPTPLLTYVSSKITDAFLWLGVFLTVTRLHRRPFLSLISVNGSISIRRFLSGLAVWFSMLSIVLLGNILFTSNKFLFNPDLGQWFVLIPLALILTPIQASSEELLMQGYILQGFARITRKPVFPIICTSLLFLIGHLHRVEMKRGLIWGGLFYIIVSVFNSIITLKDNRLELAAGLHTATNFYSVLIVQGTDIPFSTALLQVKSRDPKVSLGMCLLLMLGFYFIFFIKPKVILGFGKCKK
;
A
#
# COMPACT_ATOMS: atom_id res chain seq x y z
N MET A 1 -14.48 -1.29 23.71
CA MET A 1 -13.30 -2.17 23.80
C MET A 1 -12.24 -1.67 22.84
N GLN A 2 -11.00 -1.52 23.30
CA GLN A 2 -9.85 -1.16 22.46
C GLN A 2 -9.51 -2.36 21.56
N SER A 3 -9.03 -2.13 20.34
CA SER A 3 -8.66 -3.23 19.44
C SER A 3 -7.40 -3.93 19.97
N LYS A 4 -7.41 -5.26 20.04
CA LYS A 4 -6.25 -6.08 20.45
C LYS A 4 -4.99 -5.76 19.64
N TYR A 5 -5.18 -5.43 18.36
CA TYR A 5 -4.08 -5.03 17.48
C TYR A 5 -3.43 -3.71 17.91
N LEU A 6 -4.22 -2.72 18.35
CA LEU A 6 -3.70 -1.44 18.86
C LEU A 6 -2.97 -1.60 20.20
N GLU A 7 -3.43 -2.52 21.04
CA GLU A 7 -2.79 -2.81 22.34
C GLU A 7 -1.35 -3.33 22.20
N LEU A 8 -0.99 -3.88 21.03
CA LEU A 8 0.38 -4.32 20.75
C LEU A 8 1.39 -3.17 20.85
N ALA A 9 0.95 -1.92 20.68
CA ALA A 9 1.74 -0.72 20.92
C ALA A 9 2.34 -0.65 22.33
N GLY A 10 1.77 -1.35 23.31
CA GLY A 10 2.28 -1.43 24.67
C GLY A 10 3.46 -2.38 24.87
N LYS A 11 3.85 -3.18 23.86
CA LYS A 11 4.99 -4.10 23.96
C LYS A 11 6.32 -3.35 23.80
N GLY A 12 7.34 -3.70 24.59
CA GLY A 12 8.66 -3.06 24.52
C GLY A 12 8.71 -1.68 25.20
N LYS A 13 9.62 -0.81 24.75
CA LYS A 13 9.82 0.54 25.27
C LYS A 13 9.00 1.56 24.49
N ASN A 14 8.13 2.30 25.19
CA ASN A 14 7.07 3.10 24.57
C ASN A 14 6.97 4.53 25.10
N ASP A 15 8.08 5.09 25.58
CA ASP A 15 8.17 6.52 25.91
C ASP A 15 7.81 7.36 24.67
N TRP A 16 7.09 8.47 24.86
CA TRP A 16 6.58 9.29 23.76
C TRP A 16 7.68 9.76 22.79
N TRP A 17 8.86 10.10 23.31
CA TRP A 17 9.99 10.58 22.52
C TRP A 17 10.53 9.51 21.56
N ARG A 18 10.33 8.22 21.86
CA ARG A 18 10.74 7.12 20.96
C ARG A 18 9.92 7.10 19.69
N TYR A 19 8.66 7.52 19.74
CA TYR A 19 7.83 7.61 18.54
C TYR A 19 8.27 8.79 17.66
N LEU A 20 8.58 9.94 18.27
CA LEU A 20 9.12 11.09 17.54
C LEU A 20 10.47 10.75 16.89
N LEU A 21 11.42 10.23 17.67
CA LEU A 21 12.73 9.80 17.17
C LEU A 21 12.61 8.66 16.15
N GLY A 22 11.66 7.75 16.35
CA GLY A 22 11.41 6.64 15.44
C GLY A 22 10.93 7.09 14.08
N ILE A 23 10.01 8.06 14.02
CA ILE A 23 9.58 8.70 12.75
C ILE A 23 10.78 9.36 12.07
N LEU A 24 11.58 10.14 12.81
CA LEU A 24 12.78 10.79 12.25
C LEU A 24 13.78 9.76 11.69
N LEU A 25 14.04 8.68 12.43
CA LEU A 25 14.94 7.62 12.00
C LEU A 25 14.43 6.91 10.73
N ILE A 26 13.12 6.63 10.67
CA ILE A 26 12.48 6.03 9.49
C ILE A 26 12.65 6.95 8.28
N LEU A 27 12.36 8.26 8.42
CA LEU A 27 12.50 9.23 7.34
C LEU A 27 13.95 9.36 6.87
N VAL A 28 14.92 9.37 7.79
CA VAL A 28 16.34 9.47 7.44
C VAL A 28 16.81 8.25 6.65
N ILE A 29 16.46 7.05 7.11
CA ILE A 29 16.82 5.80 6.42
C ILE A 29 16.14 5.73 5.06
N TRP A 30 14.85 6.04 4.98
CA TRP A 30 14.08 6.01 3.74
C TRP A 30 14.61 7.00 2.71
N ILE A 31 14.72 8.28 3.07
CA ILE A 31 15.00 9.36 2.12
C ILE A 31 16.49 9.40 1.80
N TYR A 32 17.38 9.44 2.80
CA TYR A 32 18.80 9.64 2.55
C TYR A 32 19.52 8.33 2.23
N VAL A 33 19.38 7.30 3.07
CA VAL A 33 20.08 6.02 2.81
C VAL A 33 19.49 5.32 1.59
N GLY A 34 18.15 5.28 1.49
CA GLY A 34 17.46 4.78 0.32
C GLY A 34 17.74 5.60 -0.94
N GLY A 35 17.76 6.92 -0.84
CA GLY A 35 18.10 7.82 -1.96
C GLY A 35 19.53 7.62 -2.46
N ILE A 36 20.52 7.50 -1.55
CA ILE A 36 21.91 7.18 -1.92
C ILE A 36 21.98 5.81 -2.60
N ALA A 37 21.32 4.79 -2.05
CA ALA A 37 21.31 3.46 -2.66
C ALA A 37 20.67 3.47 -4.06
N ALA A 38 19.57 4.19 -4.24
CA ALA A 38 18.92 4.37 -5.54
C ALA A 38 19.80 5.15 -6.54
N TRP A 39 20.51 6.18 -6.07
CA TRP A 39 21.45 6.95 -6.89
C TRP A 39 22.66 6.12 -7.33
N ILE A 40 23.25 5.34 -6.41
CA ILE A 40 24.33 4.39 -6.72
C ILE A 40 23.85 3.38 -7.76
N PHE A 41 22.67 2.79 -7.56
CA PHE A 41 22.06 1.89 -8.54
C PHE A 41 21.96 2.55 -9.91
N LEU A 42 21.33 3.74 -10.02
CA LEU A 42 21.17 4.42 -11.30
C LEU A 42 22.52 4.71 -11.98
N SER A 43 23.54 5.09 -11.21
CA SER A 43 24.88 5.39 -11.72
C SER A 43 25.58 4.19 -12.38
N PHE A 44 25.17 2.95 -12.06
CA PHE A 44 25.67 1.74 -12.72
C PHE A 44 24.94 1.42 -14.03
N PHE A 45 23.70 1.89 -14.20
CA PHE A 45 22.83 1.49 -15.31
C PHE A 45 22.55 2.59 -16.33
N THR A 46 22.82 3.86 -16.00
CA THR A 46 22.67 4.99 -16.92
C THR A 46 23.64 6.12 -16.60
N THR A 47 24.10 6.81 -17.64
CA THR A 47 24.85 8.07 -17.51
C THR A 47 23.92 9.28 -17.39
N ASP A 48 22.67 9.16 -17.85
CA ASP A 48 21.63 10.17 -17.67
C ASP A 48 20.76 9.82 -16.45
N ILE A 49 21.26 10.21 -15.28
CA ILE A 49 20.56 10.02 -14.00
C ILE A 49 19.39 11.01 -13.84
N ALA A 50 19.37 12.10 -14.62
CA ALA A 50 18.32 13.10 -14.55
C ALA A 50 17.05 12.63 -15.28
N GLN A 51 17.18 11.81 -16.33
CA GLN A 51 16.08 11.23 -17.08
C GLN A 51 16.25 9.71 -17.26
N PRO A 52 16.19 8.92 -16.17
CA PRO A 52 16.30 7.47 -16.26
C PRO A 52 15.10 6.89 -17.01
N THR A 53 15.31 5.73 -17.63
CA THR A 53 14.23 5.02 -18.34
C THR A 53 13.08 4.66 -17.38
N PRO A 54 11.86 4.42 -17.90
CA PRO A 54 10.73 3.92 -17.11
C PRO A 54 11.08 2.80 -16.14
N LEU A 55 11.80 1.79 -16.63
CA LEU A 55 12.17 0.62 -15.86
C LEU A 55 13.16 0.96 -14.74
N LEU A 56 14.17 1.77 -15.03
CA LEU A 56 15.15 2.20 -14.05
C LEU A 56 14.53 3.11 -12.98
N THR A 57 13.61 3.99 -13.37
CA THR A 57 12.82 4.82 -12.47
C THR A 57 11.96 3.96 -11.54
N TYR A 58 11.31 2.94 -12.10
CA TYR A 58 10.53 2.00 -11.32
C TYR A 58 11.42 1.28 -10.29
N VAL A 59 12.53 0.66 -10.71
CA VAL A 59 13.42 -0.09 -9.81
C VAL A 59 14.03 0.82 -8.75
N SER A 60 14.54 2.00 -9.12
CA SER A 60 15.17 2.93 -8.18
C SER A 60 14.18 3.41 -7.11
N SER A 61 12.92 3.68 -7.48
CA SER A 61 11.86 4.01 -6.51
C SER A 61 11.63 2.87 -5.51
N LYS A 62 11.58 1.61 -5.97
CA LYS A 62 11.37 0.44 -5.11
C LYS A 62 12.56 0.15 -4.19
N ILE A 63 13.77 0.50 -4.60
CA ILE A 63 14.94 0.48 -3.72
C ILE A 63 14.69 1.41 -2.53
N THR A 64 14.24 2.66 -2.76
CA THR A 64 13.95 3.58 -1.65
C THR A 64 12.88 3.00 -0.71
N ASP A 65 11.83 2.37 -1.24
CA ASP A 65 10.77 1.77 -0.43
C ASP A 65 11.27 0.58 0.41
N ALA A 66 12.25 -0.20 -0.08
CA ALA A 66 12.89 -1.24 0.72
C ALA A 66 13.66 -0.64 1.93
N PHE A 67 14.20 0.56 1.80
CA PHE A 67 14.80 1.29 2.93
C PHE A 67 13.76 1.87 3.89
N LEU A 68 12.55 2.20 3.42
CA LEU A 68 11.43 2.48 4.31
C LEU A 68 11.12 1.27 5.20
N TRP A 69 11.04 0.07 4.61
CA TRP A 69 10.88 -1.18 5.36
C TRP A 69 11.97 -1.36 6.42
N LEU A 70 13.23 -1.18 6.01
CA LEU A 70 14.39 -1.32 6.90
C LEU A 70 14.32 -0.31 8.05
N GLY A 71 13.95 0.94 7.76
CA GLY A 71 13.76 1.98 8.77
C GLY A 71 12.72 1.58 9.81
N VAL A 72 11.56 1.07 9.37
CA VAL A 72 10.52 0.57 10.29
C VAL A 72 11.04 -0.60 11.11
N PHE A 73 11.71 -1.57 10.47
CA PHE A 73 12.28 -2.74 11.13
C PHE A 73 13.28 -2.35 12.22
N LEU A 74 14.23 -1.48 11.93
CA LEU A 74 15.25 -1.03 12.88
C LEU A 74 14.63 -0.20 14.01
N THR A 75 13.70 0.69 13.72
CA THR A 75 12.99 1.47 14.74
C THR A 75 12.26 0.55 15.72
N VAL A 76 11.51 -0.44 15.24
CA VAL A 76 10.73 -1.33 16.11
C VAL A 76 11.64 -2.25 16.93
N THR A 77 12.63 -2.87 16.28
CA THR A 77 13.48 -3.88 16.94
C THR A 77 14.56 -3.28 17.81
N ARG A 78 15.12 -2.12 17.45
CA ARG A 78 16.25 -1.50 18.18
C ARG A 78 15.81 -0.37 19.10
N LEU A 79 15.03 0.59 18.60
CA LEU A 79 14.61 1.74 19.40
C LEU A 79 13.50 1.37 20.39
N HIS A 80 12.47 0.65 19.92
CA HIS A 80 11.38 0.18 20.79
C HIS A 80 11.68 -1.16 21.48
N ARG A 81 12.71 -1.90 21.03
CA ARG A 81 13.02 -3.25 21.55
C ARG A 81 11.77 -4.16 21.61
N ARG A 82 10.99 -4.09 20.54
CA ARG A 82 9.70 -4.76 20.39
C ARG A 82 9.80 -5.80 19.27
N PRO A 83 9.14 -6.98 19.38
CA PRO A 83 9.14 -7.96 18.31
C PRO A 83 8.54 -7.38 17.03
N PHE A 84 9.23 -7.48 15.89
CA PHE A 84 8.77 -6.89 14.63
C PHE A 84 7.38 -7.41 14.19
N LEU A 85 7.12 -8.71 14.36
CA LEU A 85 5.85 -9.35 13.98
C LEU A 85 4.63 -8.79 14.72
N SER A 86 4.83 -8.03 15.79
CA SER A 86 3.74 -7.34 16.47
C SER A 86 3.20 -6.13 15.67
N LEU A 87 3.89 -5.68 14.63
CA LEU A 87 3.31 -4.79 13.62
C LEU A 87 2.41 -5.51 12.61
N ILE A 88 2.43 -6.85 12.57
CA ILE A 88 1.76 -7.62 11.53
C ILE A 88 0.51 -8.29 12.10
N SER A 89 0.61 -8.97 13.25
CA SER A 89 -0.54 -9.67 13.82
C SER A 89 -0.49 -9.76 15.34
N VAL A 90 -1.68 -9.87 15.94
CA VAL A 90 -1.82 -10.08 17.39
C VAL A 90 -1.16 -11.38 17.85
N ASN A 91 -1.14 -12.39 16.99
CA ASN A 91 -0.59 -13.72 17.29
C ASN A 91 0.92 -13.83 16.98
N GLY A 92 1.57 -12.77 16.47
CA GLY A 92 3.00 -12.79 16.17
C GLY A 92 3.39 -13.76 15.04
N SER A 93 2.52 -13.96 14.05
CA SER A 93 2.77 -14.81 12.88
C SER A 93 2.41 -14.09 11.57
N ILE A 94 2.97 -14.55 10.45
CA ILE A 94 2.60 -14.09 9.10
C ILE A 94 1.69 -15.13 8.46
N SER A 95 0.57 -14.69 7.90
CA SER A 95 -0.34 -15.55 7.13
C SER A 95 -0.28 -15.20 5.65
N ILE A 96 0.53 -15.97 4.91
CA ILE A 96 0.61 -15.88 3.43
C ILE A 96 -0.78 -16.07 2.82
N ARG A 97 -1.59 -17.00 3.36
CA ARG A 97 -2.97 -17.20 2.90
C ARG A 97 -3.81 -15.94 3.01
N ARG A 98 -3.70 -15.16 4.10
CA ARG A 98 -4.44 -13.90 4.27
C ARG A 98 -3.98 -12.83 3.28
N PHE A 99 -2.67 -12.71 3.10
CA PHE A 99 -2.10 -11.84 2.08
C PHE A 99 -2.62 -12.18 0.69
N LEU A 100 -2.48 -13.44 0.26
CA LEU A 100 -2.93 -13.90 -1.06
C LEU A 100 -4.44 -13.80 -1.22
N SER A 101 -5.24 -13.98 -0.16
CA SER A 101 -6.70 -13.81 -0.24
C SER A 101 -7.08 -12.34 -0.50
N GLY A 102 -6.46 -11.39 0.21
CA GLY A 102 -6.70 -9.97 0.00
C GLY A 102 -6.29 -9.54 -1.41
N LEU A 103 -5.12 -10.02 -1.86
CA LEU A 103 -4.63 -9.80 -3.21
C LEU A 103 -5.58 -10.36 -4.26
N ALA A 104 -5.92 -11.65 -4.18
CA ALA A 104 -6.73 -12.32 -5.20
C ALA A 104 -8.14 -11.74 -5.30
N VAL A 105 -8.82 -11.47 -4.17
CA VAL A 105 -10.16 -10.90 -4.18
C VAL A 105 -10.15 -9.49 -4.76
N TRP A 106 -9.25 -8.61 -4.28
CA TRP A 106 -9.20 -7.24 -4.77
C TRP A 106 -8.80 -7.17 -6.25
N PHE A 107 -7.80 -7.95 -6.66
CA PHE A 107 -7.38 -8.07 -8.06
C PHE A 107 -8.54 -8.53 -8.95
N SER A 108 -9.30 -9.55 -8.53
CA SER A 108 -10.46 -10.05 -9.29
C SER A 108 -11.55 -9.00 -9.44
N MET A 109 -11.83 -8.26 -8.36
CA MET A 109 -12.82 -7.18 -8.40
C MET A 109 -12.39 -6.05 -9.35
N LEU A 110 -11.11 -5.68 -9.34
CA LEU A 110 -10.54 -4.75 -10.31
C LEU A 110 -10.64 -5.28 -11.75
N SER A 111 -10.41 -6.58 -11.98
CA SER A 111 -10.58 -7.21 -13.30
C SER A 111 -12.00 -7.12 -13.81
N ILE A 112 -12.98 -7.35 -12.95
CA ILE A 112 -14.40 -7.23 -13.31
C ILE A 112 -14.74 -5.78 -13.69
N VAL A 113 -14.25 -4.81 -12.92
CA VAL A 113 -14.44 -3.38 -13.24
C VAL A 113 -13.78 -3.01 -14.57
N LEU A 114 -12.55 -3.47 -14.83
CA LEU A 114 -11.85 -3.21 -16.07
C LEU A 114 -12.59 -3.83 -17.27
N LEU A 115 -13.02 -5.09 -17.15
CA LEU A 115 -13.80 -5.76 -18.18
C LEU A 115 -15.11 -5.01 -18.46
N GLY A 116 -15.82 -4.59 -17.41
CA GLY A 116 -17.02 -3.77 -17.55
C GLY A 116 -16.74 -2.43 -18.27
N ASN A 117 -15.61 -1.79 -17.98
CA ASN A 117 -15.20 -0.59 -18.71
C ASN A 117 -14.94 -0.88 -20.19
N ILE A 118 -14.25 -1.97 -20.51
CA ILE A 118 -13.96 -2.35 -21.90
C ILE A 118 -15.24 -2.66 -22.68
N LEU A 119 -16.21 -3.33 -22.06
CA LEU A 119 -17.43 -3.79 -22.73
C LEU A 119 -18.53 -2.73 -22.80
N PHE A 120 -18.67 -1.89 -21.77
CA PHE A 120 -19.86 -1.05 -21.59
C PHE A 120 -19.58 0.46 -21.60
N THR A 121 -18.33 0.89 -21.78
CA THR A 121 -18.01 2.32 -21.87
C THR A 121 -17.40 2.67 -23.21
N SER A 122 -17.52 3.95 -23.60
CA SER A 122 -16.86 4.49 -24.80
C SER A 122 -15.38 4.82 -24.57
N ASN A 123 -14.80 4.42 -23.43
CA ASN A 123 -13.40 4.67 -23.13
C ASN A 123 -12.51 3.92 -24.12
N LYS A 124 -11.65 4.66 -24.82
CA LYS A 124 -10.65 4.08 -25.71
C LYS A 124 -9.44 3.65 -24.87
N PHE A 125 -9.23 2.34 -24.81
CA PHE A 125 -8.01 1.73 -24.27
C PHE A 125 -7.01 1.55 -25.42
N LEU A 126 -5.77 1.97 -25.18
CA LEU A 126 -4.64 1.79 -26.08
C LEU A 126 -3.78 0.66 -25.53
N PHE A 127 -3.38 -0.27 -26.40
CA PHE A 127 -2.39 -1.28 -26.03
C PHE A 127 -1.00 -0.64 -25.97
N ASN A 128 -0.18 -1.10 -25.02
CA ASN A 128 1.21 -0.72 -24.94
C ASN A 128 1.96 -1.23 -26.19
N PRO A 129 2.57 -0.34 -27.00
CA PRO A 129 3.32 -0.75 -28.17
C PRO A 129 4.64 -1.47 -27.81
N ASP A 130 5.20 -1.24 -26.61
CA ASP A 130 6.42 -1.89 -26.13
C ASP A 130 6.11 -3.00 -25.11
N LEU A 131 5.65 -4.14 -25.63
CA LEU A 131 5.41 -5.33 -24.82
C LEU A 131 6.70 -5.95 -24.29
N GLY A 132 7.86 -5.68 -24.91
CA GLY A 132 9.15 -6.18 -24.46
C GLY A 132 9.51 -5.67 -23.07
N GLN A 133 9.41 -4.35 -22.85
CA GLN A 133 9.60 -3.76 -21.53
C GLN A 133 8.56 -4.24 -20.52
N TRP A 134 7.32 -4.45 -20.96
CA TRP A 134 6.26 -4.98 -20.09
C TRP A 134 6.60 -6.40 -19.58
N PHE A 135 7.08 -7.29 -20.45
CA PHE A 135 7.50 -8.64 -20.03
C PHE A 135 8.67 -8.62 -19.05
N VAL A 136 9.64 -7.72 -19.24
CA VAL A 136 10.75 -7.53 -18.28
C VAL A 136 10.25 -6.97 -16.94
N LEU A 137 9.25 -6.10 -16.96
CA LEU A 137 8.68 -5.51 -15.76
C LEU A 137 7.94 -6.54 -14.89
N ILE A 138 7.27 -7.55 -15.46
CA ILE A 138 6.48 -8.54 -14.70
C ILE A 138 7.25 -9.17 -13.53
N PRO A 139 8.40 -9.86 -13.74
CA PRO A 139 9.10 -10.52 -12.64
C PRO A 139 9.59 -9.52 -11.59
N LEU A 140 10.02 -8.33 -12.00
CA LEU A 140 10.44 -7.26 -11.09
C LEU A 140 9.25 -6.74 -10.27
N ALA A 141 8.12 -6.51 -10.92
CA ALA A 141 6.91 -6.02 -10.28
C ALA A 141 6.39 -7.01 -9.25
N LEU A 142 6.36 -8.30 -9.58
CA LEU A 142 5.91 -9.38 -8.70
C LEU A 142 6.72 -9.50 -7.40
N ILE A 143 7.96 -9.01 -7.37
CA ILE A 143 8.82 -9.02 -6.17
C ILE A 143 8.83 -7.66 -5.48
N LEU A 144 9.10 -6.59 -6.23
CA LEU A 144 9.35 -5.27 -5.67
C LEU A 144 8.07 -4.56 -5.24
N THR A 145 6.94 -4.78 -5.94
CA THR A 145 5.66 -4.14 -5.59
C THR A 145 5.10 -4.65 -4.25
N PRO A 146 5.06 -5.96 -3.95
CA PRO A 146 4.65 -6.43 -2.63
C PRO A 146 5.52 -5.90 -1.50
N ILE A 147 6.84 -5.78 -1.72
CA ILE A 147 7.75 -5.20 -0.73
C ILE A 147 7.39 -3.74 -0.48
N GLN A 148 7.22 -2.93 -1.52
CA GLN A 148 6.81 -1.53 -1.37
C GLN A 148 5.46 -1.39 -0.67
N ALA A 149 4.42 -2.09 -1.13
CA ALA A 149 3.09 -2.02 -0.52
C ALA A 149 3.14 -2.45 0.96
N SER A 150 3.89 -3.50 1.28
CA SER A 150 4.08 -3.93 2.67
C SER A 150 4.84 -2.90 3.50
N SER A 151 5.79 -2.16 2.91
CA SER A 151 6.57 -1.11 3.60
C SER A 151 5.68 0.04 4.03
N GLU A 152 4.81 0.49 3.12
CA GLU A 152 3.81 1.52 3.42
C GLU A 152 2.81 1.04 4.48
N GLU A 153 2.29 -0.18 4.36
CA GLU A 153 1.33 -0.71 5.33
C GLU A 153 1.96 -0.95 6.71
N LEU A 154 3.21 -1.40 6.76
CA LEU A 154 3.98 -1.53 8.01
C LEU A 154 4.22 -0.18 8.68
N LEU A 155 4.49 0.88 7.90
CA LEU A 155 4.62 2.22 8.45
C LEU A 155 3.27 2.74 8.94
N MET A 156 2.24 2.72 8.09
CA MET A 156 0.97 3.40 8.30
C MET A 156 0.08 2.61 9.25
N GLN A 157 -0.38 1.41 8.87
CA GLN A 157 -1.29 0.57 9.65
C GLN A 157 -0.56 -0.26 10.73
N GLY A 158 0.76 -0.44 10.59
CA GLY A 158 1.61 -1.05 11.61
C GLY A 158 2.06 -0.03 12.66
N TYR A 159 3.09 0.76 12.35
CA TYR A 159 3.82 1.58 13.31
C TYR A 159 3.05 2.82 13.75
N ILE A 160 2.59 3.65 12.82
CA ILE A 160 1.93 4.94 13.08
C ILE A 160 0.57 4.74 13.74
N LEU A 161 -0.28 3.86 13.17
CA LEU A 161 -1.61 3.56 13.71
C LEU A 161 -1.53 3.04 15.15
N GLN A 162 -0.60 2.13 15.44
CA GLN A 162 -0.38 1.64 16.81
C GLN A 162 0.22 2.71 17.72
N GLY A 163 1.14 3.54 17.22
CA GLY A 163 1.75 4.63 17.98
C GLY A 163 0.73 5.67 18.45
N PHE A 164 -0.13 6.16 17.55
CA PHE A 164 -1.20 7.11 17.92
C PHE A 164 -2.23 6.52 18.90
N ALA A 165 -2.42 5.21 18.89
CA ALA A 165 -3.32 4.53 19.84
C ALA A 165 -2.80 4.57 21.29
N ARG A 166 -1.58 5.04 21.53
CA ARG A 166 -1.06 5.33 22.88
C ARG A 166 -1.64 6.62 23.47
N ILE A 167 -2.05 7.57 22.64
CA ILE A 167 -2.58 8.87 23.08
C ILE A 167 -4.05 8.74 23.52
N THR A 168 -4.79 7.83 22.90
CA THR A 168 -6.24 7.68 23.16
C THR A 168 -6.70 6.24 23.01
N ARG A 169 -7.71 5.88 23.80
CA ARG A 169 -8.34 4.56 23.77
C ARG A 169 -9.30 4.37 22.59
N LYS A 170 -9.66 5.45 21.89
CA LYS A 170 -10.61 5.41 20.76
C LYS A 170 -9.86 5.15 19.44
N PRO A 171 -10.22 4.10 18.67
CA PRO A 171 -9.53 3.77 17.42
C PRO A 171 -9.72 4.83 16.31
N VAL A 172 -10.73 5.68 16.42
CA VAL A 172 -11.04 6.72 15.42
C VAL A 172 -9.89 7.71 15.25
N PHE A 173 -9.27 8.16 16.36
CA PHE A 173 -8.21 9.15 16.29
C PHE A 173 -6.94 8.61 15.59
N PRO A 174 -6.40 7.43 15.95
CA PRO A 174 -5.30 6.84 15.21
C PRO A 174 -5.58 6.64 13.71
N ILE A 175 -6.82 6.24 13.36
CA ILE A 175 -7.24 6.08 11.96
C ILE A 175 -7.17 7.43 11.23
N ILE A 176 -7.72 8.51 11.80
CA ILE A 176 -7.69 9.84 11.20
C ILE A 176 -6.24 10.31 11.00
N CYS A 177 -5.41 10.21 12.05
CA CYS A 177 -4.01 10.64 11.95
C CYS A 177 -3.24 9.87 10.87
N THR A 178 -3.41 8.54 10.82
CA THR A 178 -2.76 7.70 9.81
C THR A 178 -3.21 8.07 8.40
N SER A 179 -4.51 8.31 8.20
CA SER A 179 -5.05 8.67 6.88
C SER A 179 -4.66 10.06 6.39
N LEU A 180 -4.49 11.03 7.29
CA LEU A 180 -3.96 12.33 6.94
C LEU A 180 -2.47 12.25 6.55
N LEU A 181 -1.68 11.45 7.27
CA LEU A 181 -0.27 11.23 6.92
C LEU A 181 -0.12 10.47 5.59
N PHE A 182 -1.01 9.51 5.32
CA PHE A 182 -1.04 8.82 4.03
C PHE A 182 -1.36 9.78 2.88
N LEU A 183 -2.33 10.69 3.05
CA LEU A 183 -2.62 11.76 2.09
C LEU A 183 -1.38 12.64 1.85
N ILE A 184 -0.71 13.10 2.91
CA ILE A 184 0.49 13.94 2.81
C ILE A 184 1.56 13.26 1.95
N GLY A 185 1.79 11.96 2.16
CA GLY A 185 2.73 11.17 1.36
C GLY A 185 2.35 11.09 -0.13
N HIS A 186 1.10 11.36 -0.49
CA HIS A 186 0.57 11.23 -1.85
C HIS A 186 0.25 12.56 -2.54
N LEU A 187 0.52 13.71 -1.91
CA LEU A 187 0.23 15.04 -2.49
C LEU A 187 0.95 15.29 -3.84
N HIS A 188 2.08 14.62 -4.09
CA HIS A 188 2.87 14.76 -5.31
C HIS A 188 2.32 13.96 -6.51
N ARG A 189 1.30 13.11 -6.31
CA ARG A 189 0.77 12.20 -7.33
C ARG A 189 -0.03 12.94 -8.42
N VAL A 190 -0.05 12.38 -9.63
CA VAL A 190 -0.73 12.98 -10.79
C VAL A 190 -2.24 13.11 -10.55
N GLU A 191 -2.83 12.18 -9.80
CA GLU A 191 -4.23 12.20 -9.39
C GLU A 191 -4.60 13.49 -8.65
N MET A 192 -3.69 14.07 -7.87
CA MET A 192 -3.88 15.33 -7.16
C MET A 192 -3.98 16.51 -8.12
N LYS A 193 -3.30 16.43 -9.28
CA LYS A 193 -3.36 17.44 -10.36
C LYS A 193 -4.67 17.36 -11.13
N ARG A 194 -5.31 16.19 -11.21
CA ARG A 194 -6.63 16.00 -11.87
C ARG A 194 -7.81 16.51 -11.04
N GLY A 195 -7.63 16.69 -9.73
CA GLY A 195 -8.65 17.25 -8.84
C GLY A 195 -8.29 17.03 -7.38
N LEU A 196 -7.72 18.05 -6.75
CA LEU A 196 -7.16 18.00 -5.39
C LEU A 196 -8.13 17.42 -4.36
N ILE A 197 -9.39 17.87 -4.37
CA ILE A 197 -10.40 17.43 -3.40
C ILE A 197 -10.70 15.94 -3.56
N TRP A 198 -10.99 15.50 -4.79
CA TRP A 198 -11.41 14.11 -5.06
C TRP A 198 -10.24 13.13 -4.97
N GLY A 199 -9.07 13.51 -5.47
CA GLY A 199 -7.84 12.72 -5.29
C GLY A 199 -7.44 12.63 -3.81
N GLY A 200 -7.55 13.74 -3.06
CA GLY A 200 -7.27 13.75 -1.63
C GLY A 200 -8.23 12.86 -0.83
N LEU A 201 -9.54 12.95 -1.11
CA LEU A 201 -10.55 12.08 -0.52
C LEU A 201 -10.29 10.60 -0.83
N PHE A 202 -9.88 10.28 -2.05
CA PHE A 202 -9.49 8.91 -2.43
C PHE A 202 -8.41 8.35 -1.51
N TYR A 203 -7.29 9.07 -1.32
CA TYR A 203 -6.21 8.59 -0.45
C TYR A 203 -6.62 8.49 1.02
N ILE A 204 -7.38 9.47 1.54
CA ILE A 204 -7.91 9.40 2.91
C ILE A 204 -8.79 8.15 3.08
N ILE A 205 -9.74 7.92 2.17
CA ILE A 205 -10.71 6.83 2.27
C ILE A 205 -10.02 5.47 2.15
N VAL A 206 -9.05 5.32 1.25
CA VAL A 206 -8.22 4.11 1.14
C VAL A 206 -7.49 3.82 2.45
N SER A 207 -6.81 4.80 3.04
CA SER A 207 -6.11 4.58 4.31
C SER A 207 -7.05 4.30 5.48
N VAL A 208 -8.22 4.96 5.52
CA VAL A 208 -9.26 4.68 6.51
C VAL A 208 -9.71 3.22 6.38
N PHE A 209 -10.00 2.77 5.17
CA PHE A 209 -10.43 1.40 4.91
C PHE A 209 -9.36 0.37 5.30
N ASN A 210 -8.11 0.57 4.88
CA ASN A 210 -7.00 -0.32 5.23
C ASN A 210 -6.80 -0.40 6.76
N SER A 211 -6.95 0.72 7.46
CA SER A 211 -6.92 0.74 8.91
C SER A 211 -8.09 -0.05 9.51
N ILE A 212 -9.32 0.14 9.02
CA ILE A 212 -10.51 -0.59 9.50
C ILE A 212 -10.34 -2.10 9.32
N ILE A 213 -9.97 -2.56 8.12
CA ILE A 213 -9.81 -4.00 7.86
C ILE A 213 -8.65 -4.60 8.65
N THR A 214 -7.57 -3.85 8.87
CA THR A 214 -6.44 -4.28 9.72
C THR A 214 -6.89 -4.48 11.17
N LEU A 215 -7.61 -3.51 11.73
CA LEU A 215 -8.13 -3.60 13.10
C LEU A 215 -9.19 -4.69 13.26
N LYS A 216 -10.00 -4.93 12.23
CA LYS A 216 -11.05 -5.96 12.23
C LYS A 216 -10.47 -7.36 12.07
N ASP A 217 -9.47 -7.55 11.22
CA ASP A 217 -8.79 -8.83 11.01
C ASP A 217 -7.74 -9.13 12.10
N ASN A 218 -7.42 -8.15 12.95
CA ASN A 218 -6.32 -8.19 13.94
C ASN A 218 -4.96 -8.53 13.31
N ARG A 219 -4.81 -8.15 12.04
CA ARG A 219 -3.79 -8.62 11.11
C ARG A 219 -3.61 -7.61 9.98
N LEU A 220 -2.37 -7.37 9.57
CA LEU A 220 -2.01 -6.45 8.49
C LEU A 220 -2.11 -7.10 7.11
N GLU A 221 -1.93 -8.41 7.03
CA GLU A 221 -1.67 -9.12 5.77
C GLU A 221 -2.79 -8.94 4.74
N LEU A 222 -4.05 -8.88 5.18
CA LEU A 222 -5.20 -8.69 4.29
C LEU A 222 -5.16 -7.32 3.60
N ALA A 223 -4.79 -6.26 4.33
CA ALA A 223 -4.64 -4.91 3.79
C ALA A 223 -3.43 -4.81 2.84
N ALA A 224 -2.30 -5.42 3.23
CA ALA A 224 -1.11 -5.49 2.37
C ALA A 224 -1.38 -6.22 1.05
N GLY A 225 -2.18 -7.29 1.06
CA GLY A 225 -2.61 -7.98 -0.15
C GLY A 225 -3.46 -7.10 -1.08
N LEU A 226 -4.46 -6.41 -0.51
CA LEU A 226 -5.31 -5.45 -1.23
C LEU A 226 -4.49 -4.33 -1.87
N HIS A 227 -3.58 -3.73 -1.10
CA HIS A 227 -2.70 -2.66 -1.58
C HIS A 227 -1.78 -3.17 -2.69
N THR A 228 -1.17 -4.35 -2.51
CA THR A 228 -0.36 -5.01 -3.56
C THR A 228 -1.15 -5.21 -4.85
N ALA A 229 -2.40 -5.69 -4.78
CA ALA A 229 -3.25 -5.86 -5.95
C ALA A 229 -3.54 -4.53 -6.66
N THR A 230 -3.76 -3.45 -5.90
CA THR A 230 -3.95 -2.09 -6.45
C THR A 230 -2.71 -1.64 -7.22
N ASN A 231 -1.53 -1.87 -6.65
CA ASN A 231 -0.28 -1.43 -7.26
C ASN A 231 0.11 -2.30 -8.47
N PHE A 232 -0.17 -3.61 -8.44
CA PHE A 232 -0.08 -4.48 -9.62
C PHE A 232 -0.98 -3.98 -10.74
N TYR A 233 -2.21 -3.61 -10.43
CA TYR A 233 -3.12 -3.05 -11.43
C TYR A 233 -2.58 -1.77 -12.05
N SER A 234 -2.04 -0.87 -11.22
CA SER A 234 -1.49 0.40 -11.66
C SER A 234 -0.25 0.23 -12.54
N VAL A 235 0.64 -0.71 -12.21
CA VAL A 235 1.94 -0.85 -12.89
C VAL A 235 1.92 -1.85 -14.04
N LEU A 236 1.14 -2.94 -13.96
CA LEU A 236 1.13 -4.00 -14.98
C LEU A 236 -0.08 -3.94 -15.90
N ILE A 237 -1.27 -3.61 -15.39
CA ILE A 237 -2.51 -3.84 -16.15
C ILE A 237 -2.97 -2.60 -16.88
N VAL A 238 -3.25 -1.52 -16.16
CA VAL A 238 -3.83 -0.32 -16.75
C VAL A 238 -3.32 0.93 -16.06
N GLN A 239 -2.97 1.94 -16.86
CA GLN A 239 -2.51 3.25 -16.37
C GLN A 239 -3.05 4.41 -17.22
N GLY A 240 -2.98 5.64 -16.70
CA GLY A 240 -3.33 6.84 -17.45
C GLY A 240 -2.25 7.20 -18.47
N THR A 241 -2.64 7.67 -19.65
CA THR A 241 -1.73 8.20 -20.69
C THR A 241 -0.92 9.42 -20.25
N ASP A 242 -1.37 10.10 -19.21
CA ASP A 242 -0.74 11.26 -18.57
C ASP A 242 0.22 10.87 -17.43
N ILE A 243 0.41 9.58 -17.18
CA ILE A 243 1.51 9.10 -16.35
C ILE A 243 2.75 8.98 -17.25
N PRO A 244 3.80 9.79 -17.02
CA PRO A 244 5.03 9.69 -17.80
C PRO A 244 5.59 8.27 -17.70
N PHE A 245 6.11 7.77 -18.82
CA PHE A 245 6.88 6.52 -18.81
C PHE A 245 6.06 5.30 -18.34
N SER A 246 4.76 5.25 -18.67
CA SER A 246 3.95 4.08 -18.37
C SER A 246 4.39 2.85 -19.15
N THR A 247 4.58 1.73 -18.44
CA THR A 247 4.87 0.42 -19.02
C THR A 247 3.69 -0.55 -18.90
N ALA A 248 2.53 -0.10 -18.36
CA ALA A 248 1.35 -0.95 -18.17
C ALA A 248 0.79 -1.46 -19.51
N LEU A 249 0.16 -2.64 -19.51
CA LEU A 249 -0.37 -3.31 -20.71
C LEU A 249 -1.38 -2.44 -21.47
N LEU A 250 -2.27 -1.77 -20.74
CA LEU A 250 -3.30 -0.89 -21.27
C LEU A 250 -3.10 0.54 -20.79
N GLN A 251 -3.35 1.50 -21.67
CA GLN A 251 -3.40 2.90 -21.35
C GLN A 251 -4.79 3.47 -21.64
N VAL A 252 -5.28 4.31 -20.75
CA VAL A 252 -6.57 5.00 -20.90
C VAL A 252 -6.39 6.50 -20.75
N LYS A 253 -7.17 7.29 -21.49
CA LYS A 253 -7.18 8.75 -21.32
C LYS A 253 -7.61 9.06 -19.88
N SER A 254 -6.77 9.81 -19.17
CA SER A 254 -6.93 10.37 -17.80
C SER A 254 -8.18 9.91 -17.03
N ARG A 255 -7.99 9.24 -15.89
CA ARG A 255 -9.12 8.82 -15.04
C ARG A 255 -9.68 10.00 -14.24
N ASP A 256 -11.00 10.21 -14.32
CA ASP A 256 -11.69 11.16 -13.45
C ASP A 256 -11.56 10.69 -11.98
N PRO A 257 -10.98 11.51 -11.08
CA PRO A 257 -10.84 11.15 -9.68
C PRO A 257 -12.18 10.93 -8.97
N LYS A 258 -13.27 11.59 -9.39
CA LYS A 258 -14.63 11.35 -8.84
C LYS A 258 -15.12 9.94 -9.13
N VAL A 259 -15.03 9.54 -10.40
CA VAL A 259 -15.43 8.19 -10.83
C VAL A 259 -14.55 7.14 -10.15
N SER A 260 -13.24 7.40 -10.07
CA SER A 260 -12.28 6.52 -9.40
C SER A 260 -12.63 6.34 -7.92
N LEU A 261 -12.98 7.41 -7.21
CA LEU A 261 -13.44 7.34 -5.83
C LEU A 261 -14.75 6.56 -5.68
N GLY A 262 -15.74 6.84 -6.53
CA GLY A 262 -17.03 6.13 -6.50
C GLY A 262 -16.86 4.62 -6.70
N MET A 263 -16.06 4.22 -7.69
CA MET A 263 -15.72 2.82 -7.92
C MET A 263 -14.97 2.22 -6.74
N CYS A 264 -13.99 2.94 -6.18
CA CYS A 264 -13.23 2.49 -5.02
C CYS A 264 -14.14 2.18 -3.82
N LEU A 265 -15.12 3.05 -3.53
CA LEU A 265 -16.10 2.83 -2.46
C LEU A 265 -16.93 1.56 -2.69
N LEU A 266 -17.40 1.33 -3.93
CA LEU A 266 -18.14 0.11 -4.27
C LEU A 266 -17.30 -1.15 -4.07
N LEU A 267 -16.01 -1.10 -4.48
CA LEU A 267 -15.09 -2.23 -4.28
C LEU A 267 -14.81 -2.46 -2.79
N MET A 268 -14.66 -1.41 -1.99
CA MET A 268 -14.49 -1.53 -0.54
C MET A 268 -15.69 -2.21 0.13
N LEU A 269 -16.92 -1.86 -0.26
CA LEU A 269 -18.13 -2.49 0.24
C LEU A 269 -18.16 -3.99 -0.09
N GLY A 270 -17.88 -4.34 -1.34
CA GLY A 270 -17.81 -5.74 -1.78
C GLY A 270 -16.73 -6.53 -1.04
N PHE A 271 -15.53 -5.96 -0.91
CA PHE A 271 -14.42 -6.57 -0.19
C PHE A 271 -14.75 -6.79 1.29
N TYR A 272 -15.30 -5.77 1.96
CA TYR A 272 -15.70 -5.87 3.36
C TYR A 272 -16.79 -6.95 3.55
N PHE A 273 -17.77 -7.01 2.66
CA PHE A 273 -18.83 -8.02 2.69
C PHE A 273 -18.29 -9.44 2.59
N ILE A 274 -17.37 -9.69 1.65
CA ILE A 274 -16.75 -11.02 1.43
C ILE A 274 -16.01 -11.49 2.69
N PHE A 275 -15.17 -10.64 3.29
CA PHE A 275 -14.30 -11.07 4.39
C PHE A 275 -14.96 -11.03 5.78
N PHE A 276 -15.86 -10.08 6.04
CA PHE A 276 -16.34 -9.82 7.40
C PHE A 276 -17.83 -10.07 7.62
N ILE A 277 -18.63 -10.22 6.56
CA ILE A 277 -20.08 -10.49 6.67
C ILE A 277 -20.39 -11.94 6.25
N LYS A 278 -19.85 -12.44 5.14
CA LYS A 278 -20.02 -13.83 4.68
C LYS A 278 -18.71 -14.65 4.61
N PRO A 279 -17.94 -14.81 5.71
CA PRO A 279 -16.64 -15.49 5.67
C PRO A 279 -16.73 -16.97 5.30
N LYS A 280 -17.87 -17.64 5.52
CA LYS A 280 -17.97 -19.11 5.44
C LYS A 280 -18.15 -19.68 4.03
N VAL A 281 -18.57 -18.88 3.05
CA VAL A 281 -19.07 -19.43 1.76
C VAL A 281 -17.98 -19.48 0.67
N ILE A 282 -16.97 -18.61 0.72
CA ILE A 282 -16.05 -18.43 -0.42
C ILE A 282 -14.61 -18.88 -0.13
N LEU A 283 -14.18 -18.87 1.13
CA LEU A 283 -12.75 -18.95 1.46
C LEU A 283 -12.31 -20.20 2.23
N GLY A 284 -13.17 -21.21 2.39
CA GLY A 284 -12.78 -22.48 3.05
C GLY A 284 -12.17 -22.28 4.44
N PHE A 285 -12.67 -21.30 5.22
CA PHE A 285 -12.20 -21.06 6.57
C PHE A 285 -12.73 -22.16 7.49
N GLY A 286 -11.92 -23.21 7.66
CA GLY A 286 -12.06 -24.15 8.76
C GLY A 286 -12.09 -23.40 10.09
N LYS A 287 -13.00 -23.81 10.99
CA LYS A 287 -13.24 -23.22 12.31
C LYS A 287 -11.91 -22.92 13.03
N CYS A 288 -11.59 -21.65 13.20
CA CYS A 288 -10.70 -21.25 14.30
C CYS A 288 -11.52 -21.47 15.58
N LYS A 289 -11.19 -22.52 16.36
CA LYS A 289 -11.82 -22.76 17.65
C LYS A 289 -11.60 -21.52 18.53
N LYS A 290 -12.70 -21.08 19.17
CA LYS A 290 -12.74 -19.96 20.12
C LYS A 290 -11.77 -20.18 21.26
#